data_AF-A0A2R7QLG8-F1
#
_entry.id   AF-A0A2R7QLG8-F1
#
_cell.length_a   1.000
_cell.length_b   1.000
_cell.length_c   1.000
_cell.angle_alpha   90.00
_cell.angle_beta   90.00
_cell.angle_gamma   90.00
#
_symmetry.space_group_name_H-M   'P 1'
#
loop_
_entity.id
_entity.type
_entity.pdbx_description
1 polymer ?
#
loop_
_entity_poly.entity_id
_entity_poly.type
_entity_poly.pdbx_seq_one_letter_code
_entity_poly.pdbx_strand_id
1 'polypeptide(L)'
;MSTRRPPAAPASRPRRPERRASPVTRPRSDDAPRHGLARVLSKAGLCSRTEAARWIQAGRVTVDGRVINNPEFPIIDGRHHVRVDGQPLDAPRRIHLMLNKPRGLVTTAQDEQGRDTVYRCFDGAGLPWIAPVGRLDKASEGLLLFSNDPQWAARLTDPATGPDKTYHVQIDAIPDAAQLQALCTGVEDEGEHLRARRATLLRSGDKTAWLEVVLEEGRNRHIRRLLAALDINVLRLVRVAIGQLPMGALGKGTWRELSAHDLDLLYAAADGAVAPP
;
A
#
# COMPACT_ATOMS: atom_id res chain seq x y z
N MET A 1 29.12 40.55 83.68
CA MET A 1 29.27 39.79 82.42
C MET A 1 28.29 38.62 82.46
N SER A 2 27.24 38.72 81.66
CA SER A 2 26.10 37.80 81.61
C SER A 2 26.24 36.93 80.37
N THR A 3 26.34 35.62 80.52
CA THR A 3 26.28 34.66 79.40
C THR A 3 25.21 33.63 79.70
N ARG A 4 24.01 33.93 79.20
CA ARG A 4 22.84 33.05 79.18
C ARG A 4 23.12 31.85 78.29
N ARG A 5 22.94 30.64 78.84
CA ARG A 5 22.96 29.36 78.14
C ARG A 5 21.64 29.17 77.38
N PRO A 6 21.64 28.83 76.09
CA PRO A 6 20.41 28.64 75.31
C PRO A 6 19.68 27.32 75.66
N PRO A 7 18.34 27.25 75.44
CA PRO A 7 17.50 26.12 75.84
C PRO A 7 17.55 24.93 74.86
N ALA A 8 17.19 23.75 75.37
CA ALA A 8 17.18 22.47 74.66
C ALA A 8 16.09 22.38 73.56
N ALA A 9 16.43 21.70 72.46
CA ALA A 9 15.53 21.40 71.34
C ALA A 9 14.57 20.22 71.66
N PRO A 10 13.35 20.19 71.10
CA PRO A 10 12.33 19.19 71.44
C PRO A 10 12.51 17.84 70.71
N ALA A 11 12.02 16.78 71.36
CA ALA A 11 12.09 15.38 70.94
C ALA A 11 11.36 15.08 69.61
N SER A 12 12.01 14.30 68.74
CA SER A 12 11.47 13.81 67.46
C SER A 12 10.45 12.67 67.65
N ARG A 13 9.25 12.83 67.08
CA ARG A 13 8.22 11.76 66.97
C ARG A 13 8.69 10.59 66.07
N PRO A 14 8.32 9.34 66.36
CA PRO A 14 8.70 8.19 65.52
C PRO A 14 7.93 8.18 64.19
N ARG A 15 8.65 7.91 63.08
CA ARG A 15 8.09 7.74 61.73
C ARG A 15 7.30 6.44 61.63
N ARG A 16 6.11 6.52 61.04
CA ARG A 16 5.23 5.39 60.68
C ARG A 16 5.90 4.55 59.58
N PRO A 17 5.85 3.20 59.61
CA PRO A 17 6.53 2.38 58.62
C PRO A 17 5.88 2.53 57.24
N GLU A 18 6.70 2.80 56.23
CA GLU A 18 6.30 2.90 54.83
C GLU A 18 5.77 1.55 54.33
N ARG A 19 4.59 1.58 53.72
CA ARG A 19 4.00 0.43 53.00
C ARG A 19 4.97 -0.01 51.90
N ARG A 20 5.50 -1.23 52.03
CA ARG A 20 6.20 -1.93 50.95
C ARG A 20 5.34 -1.88 49.68
N ALA A 21 5.85 -1.23 48.65
CA ALA A 21 5.26 -1.26 47.33
C ALA A 21 5.29 -2.71 46.81
N SER A 22 4.12 -3.22 46.41
CA SER A 22 4.01 -4.51 45.73
C SER A 22 4.86 -4.50 44.45
N PRO A 23 5.54 -5.61 44.11
CA PRO A 23 6.37 -5.63 42.93
C PRO A 23 5.50 -5.48 41.67
N VAL A 24 5.91 -4.57 40.79
CA VAL A 24 5.32 -4.37 39.46
C VAL A 24 5.43 -5.69 38.70
N THR A 25 4.30 -6.35 38.49
CA THR A 25 4.20 -7.56 37.68
C THR A 25 4.65 -7.23 36.27
N ARG A 26 5.79 -7.78 35.82
CA ARG A 26 6.16 -7.74 34.41
C ARG A 26 5.05 -8.44 33.60
N PRO A 27 4.65 -7.93 32.43
CA PRO A 27 3.68 -8.61 31.59
C PRO A 27 4.17 -10.02 31.26
N ARG A 28 3.30 -11.03 31.40
CA ARG A 28 3.61 -12.42 31.08
C ARG A 28 3.82 -12.53 29.56
N SER A 29 4.81 -13.31 29.14
CA SER A 29 5.23 -13.55 27.75
C SER A 29 4.19 -14.23 26.83
N ASP A 30 2.92 -14.30 27.24
CA ASP A 30 1.84 -14.98 26.50
C ASP A 30 1.02 -14.05 25.58
N ASP A 31 1.26 -12.74 25.64
CA ASP A 31 0.46 -11.74 24.92
C ASP A 31 1.10 -11.28 23.58
N ALA A 32 2.14 -11.98 23.13
CA ALA A 32 2.76 -11.66 21.85
C ALA A 32 1.79 -11.97 20.69
N PRO A 33 1.61 -11.06 19.72
CA PRO A 33 0.68 -11.25 18.62
C PRO A 33 1.01 -12.52 17.84
N ARG A 34 -0.02 -13.33 17.57
CA ARG A 34 0.08 -14.59 16.83
C ARG A 34 -0.42 -14.39 15.40
N HIS A 35 0.32 -14.91 14.44
CA HIS A 35 -0.03 -14.85 13.03
C HIS A 35 0.02 -16.25 12.41
N GLY A 36 -0.94 -16.57 11.54
CA GLY A 36 -0.91 -17.83 10.81
C GLY A 36 0.34 -17.95 9.92
N LEU A 37 0.89 -19.16 9.81
CA LEU A 37 2.13 -19.44 9.09
C LEU A 37 2.09 -18.96 7.62
N ALA A 38 0.99 -19.16 6.89
CA ALA A 38 0.86 -18.68 5.52
C ALA A 38 0.92 -17.14 5.42
N ARG A 39 0.37 -16.44 6.42
CA ARG A 39 0.47 -14.98 6.51
C ARG A 39 1.91 -14.56 6.77
N VAL A 40 2.64 -15.28 7.62
CA VAL A 40 4.05 -14.99 7.95
C VAL A 40 4.93 -15.12 6.70
N LEU A 41 4.81 -16.23 5.95
CA LEU A 41 5.56 -16.43 4.70
C LEU A 41 5.24 -15.36 3.64
N SER A 42 3.96 -15.02 3.49
CA SER A 42 3.55 -13.97 2.54
C SER A 42 4.05 -12.59 2.96
N LYS A 43 4.02 -12.26 4.27
CA LYS A 43 4.55 -11.02 4.82
C LYS A 43 6.08 -10.93 4.74
N ALA A 44 6.78 -12.06 4.77
CA ALA A 44 8.21 -12.12 4.49
C ALA A 44 8.51 -11.74 3.02
N GLY A 45 7.55 -11.86 2.11
CA GLY A 45 7.73 -11.51 0.69
C GLY A 45 8.18 -12.68 -0.17
N LEU A 46 8.03 -13.92 0.29
CA LEU A 46 8.47 -15.10 -0.44
C LEU A 46 7.51 -15.53 -1.55
N CYS A 47 6.21 -15.39 -1.32
CA CYS A 47 5.16 -15.79 -2.25
C CYS A 47 3.80 -15.17 -1.86
N SER A 48 2.77 -15.42 -2.67
CA SER A 48 1.39 -15.06 -2.31
C SER A 48 0.93 -15.88 -1.09
N ARG A 49 -0.09 -15.40 -0.37
CA ARG A 49 -0.66 -16.17 0.77
C ARG A 49 -1.24 -17.52 0.33
N THR A 50 -1.88 -17.58 -0.83
CA THR A 50 -2.39 -18.83 -1.41
C THR A 50 -1.26 -19.80 -1.72
N GLU A 51 -0.17 -19.30 -2.29
CA GLU A 51 0.99 -20.12 -2.61
C GLU A 51 1.72 -20.59 -1.36
N ALA A 52 1.84 -19.73 -0.35
CA ALA A 52 2.34 -20.10 0.97
C ALA A 52 1.51 -21.24 1.58
N ALA A 53 0.18 -21.17 1.49
CA ALA A 53 -0.70 -22.23 1.96
C ALA A 53 -0.46 -23.56 1.22
N ARG A 54 -0.24 -23.51 -0.10
CA ARG A 54 0.12 -24.71 -0.89
C ARG A 54 1.46 -25.30 -0.46
N TRP A 55 2.49 -24.47 -0.24
CA TRP A 55 3.80 -24.96 0.21
C TRP A 55 3.72 -25.64 1.58
N ILE A 56 2.94 -25.05 2.50
CA ILE A 56 2.68 -25.61 3.82
C ILE A 56 1.97 -26.97 3.69
N GLN A 57 0.88 -27.05 2.93
CA GLN A 57 0.14 -28.30 2.71
C GLN A 57 0.99 -29.39 2.04
N ALA A 58 1.95 -29.00 1.20
CA ALA A 58 2.91 -29.90 0.56
C ALA A 58 4.05 -30.36 1.49
N GLY A 59 4.07 -29.95 2.77
CA GLY A 59 5.09 -30.36 3.74
C GLY A 59 6.46 -29.69 3.53
N ARG A 60 6.54 -28.60 2.76
CA ARG A 60 7.79 -27.89 2.46
C ARG A 60 8.26 -26.95 3.58
N VAL A 61 7.41 -26.72 4.58
CA VAL A 61 7.64 -25.70 5.60
C VAL A 61 7.82 -26.37 6.96
N THR A 62 8.90 -26.01 7.65
CA THR A 62 9.17 -26.46 9.01
C THR A 62 9.16 -25.29 9.98
N VAL A 63 8.68 -25.54 11.20
CA VAL A 63 8.75 -24.61 12.33
C VAL A 63 9.46 -25.33 13.48
N ASP A 64 10.58 -24.76 13.93
CA ASP A 64 11.47 -25.37 14.95
C ASP A 64 11.82 -26.84 14.64
N GLY A 65 12.11 -27.11 13.36
CA GLY A 65 12.50 -28.43 12.86
C GLY A 65 11.36 -29.42 12.63
N ARG A 66 10.10 -29.04 12.89
CA ARG A 66 8.92 -29.90 12.64
C ARG A 66 8.19 -29.46 11.38
N VAL A 67 7.86 -30.40 10.50
CA VAL A 67 7.02 -30.14 9.32
C VAL A 67 5.63 -29.71 9.76
N ILE A 68 5.15 -28.59 9.23
CA ILE A 68 3.82 -28.04 9.51
C ILE A 68 2.99 -28.08 8.23
N ASN A 69 1.78 -28.66 8.31
CA ASN A 69 0.85 -28.78 7.18
C ASN A 69 -0.41 -27.90 7.32
N ASN A 70 -0.52 -27.13 8.41
CA ASN A 70 -1.63 -26.21 8.67
C ASN A 70 -1.24 -24.77 8.31
N PRO A 71 -1.82 -24.16 7.25
CA PRO A 71 -1.57 -22.76 6.88
C PRO A 71 -1.82 -21.74 7.98
N GLU A 72 -2.73 -22.03 8.93
CA GLU A 72 -3.10 -21.17 10.03
C GLU A 72 -2.36 -21.52 11.34
N PHE A 73 -1.32 -22.36 11.27
CA PHE A 73 -0.48 -22.66 12.43
C PHE A 73 0.08 -21.35 13.04
N PRO A 74 -0.11 -21.11 14.34
CA PRO A 74 0.21 -19.84 14.95
C PRO A 74 1.72 -19.65 15.13
N ILE A 75 2.24 -18.56 14.59
CA ILE A 75 3.62 -18.12 14.76
C ILE A 75 3.64 -16.86 15.62
N ILE A 76 4.47 -16.91 16.66
CA ILE A 76 4.90 -15.78 17.47
C ILE A 76 6.22 -15.28 16.89
N ASP A 77 6.27 -13.99 16.57
CA ASP A 77 7.46 -13.33 16.03
C ASP A 77 8.64 -13.37 17.02
N GLY A 78 9.86 -13.56 16.51
CA GLY A 78 11.08 -13.69 17.30
C GLY A 78 11.19 -14.95 18.18
N ARG A 79 10.16 -15.81 18.24
CA ARG A 79 10.16 -17.04 19.05
C ARG A 79 10.39 -18.31 18.24
N HIS A 80 9.75 -18.42 17.07
CA HIS A 80 9.83 -19.62 16.24
C HIS A 80 10.77 -19.43 15.06
N HIS A 81 11.50 -20.49 14.70
CA HIS A 81 12.35 -20.52 13.52
C HIS A 81 11.60 -21.22 12.39
N VAL A 82 11.15 -20.42 11.42
CA VAL A 82 10.48 -20.94 10.23
C VAL A 82 11.51 -21.17 9.13
N ARG A 83 11.39 -22.29 8.42
CA ARG A 83 12.19 -22.62 7.23
C ARG A 83 11.30 -23.12 6.10
N VAL A 84 11.67 -22.81 4.86
CA VAL A 84 11.06 -23.33 3.63
C VAL A 84 12.13 -24.11 2.88
N ASP A 85 11.86 -25.38 2.56
CA ASP A 85 12.81 -26.30 1.93
C ASP A 85 14.19 -26.33 2.64
N GLY A 86 14.17 -26.27 3.97
CA GLY A 86 15.37 -26.26 4.80
C GLY A 86 16.08 -24.91 4.94
N GLN A 87 15.71 -23.90 4.15
CA GLN A 87 16.30 -22.55 4.22
C GLN A 87 15.55 -21.67 5.22
N PRO A 88 16.26 -20.87 6.05
CA PRO A 88 15.60 -19.90 6.95
C PRO A 88 14.81 -18.86 6.16
N LEU A 89 13.85 -18.22 6.85
CA LEU A 89 13.21 -17.00 6.34
C LEU A 89 14.19 -15.82 6.42
N ASP A 90 15.25 -15.85 5.62
CA ASP A 90 16.03 -14.64 5.40
C ASP A 90 15.13 -13.63 4.70
N ALA A 91 15.15 -12.38 5.17
CA ALA A 91 14.36 -11.34 4.55
C ALA A 91 14.86 -11.17 3.09
N PRO A 92 14.07 -11.52 2.07
CA PRO A 92 14.50 -11.33 0.70
C PRO A 92 14.77 -9.85 0.48
N ARG A 93 15.75 -9.54 -0.40
CA ARG A 93 15.97 -8.16 -0.85
C ARG A 93 14.62 -7.54 -1.20
N ARG A 94 14.32 -6.37 -0.64
CA ARG A 94 13.10 -5.63 -1.00
C ARG A 94 13.24 -5.11 -2.42
N ILE A 95 12.25 -5.41 -3.24
CA ILE A 95 12.18 -4.99 -4.64
C ILE A 95 11.04 -4.01 -4.78
N HIS A 96 11.28 -2.91 -5.48
CA HIS A 96 10.27 -1.93 -5.85
C HIS A 96 10.42 -1.65 -7.34
N LEU A 97 9.41 -2.00 -8.12
CA LEU A 97 9.40 -1.78 -9.57
C LEU A 97 8.27 -0.82 -9.94
N MET A 98 8.48 -0.10 -11.03
CA MET A 98 7.39 0.49 -11.80
C MET A 98 7.29 -0.17 -13.17
N LEU A 99 6.05 -0.38 -13.61
CA LEU A 99 5.68 -0.89 -14.92
C LEU A 99 4.79 0.17 -15.60
N ASN A 100 5.04 0.46 -16.88
CA ASN A 100 4.03 1.09 -17.72
C ASN A 100 3.11 -0.01 -18.28
N LYS A 101 2.02 -0.30 -17.57
CA LYS A 101 1.12 -1.39 -17.89
C LYS A 101 0.42 -1.12 -19.24
N PRO A 102 0.51 -2.05 -20.22
CA PRO A 102 -0.28 -1.95 -21.44
C PRO A 102 -1.75 -2.29 -21.20
N ARG A 103 -2.61 -1.81 -22.11
CA ARG A 103 -4.02 -2.20 -22.17
C ARG A 103 -4.11 -3.70 -22.52
N GLY A 104 -5.11 -4.38 -21.98
CA GLY A 104 -5.41 -5.78 -22.30
C GLY A 104 -4.94 -6.78 -21.24
N LEU A 105 -3.98 -6.42 -20.39
CA LEU A 105 -3.50 -7.29 -19.30
C LEU A 105 -4.34 -7.13 -18.02
N VAL A 106 -4.62 -8.25 -17.35
CA VAL A 106 -5.30 -8.28 -16.06
C VAL A 106 -4.29 -8.13 -14.92
N THR A 107 -4.60 -7.30 -13.91
CA THR A 107 -3.74 -7.14 -12.73
C THR A 107 -4.04 -8.23 -11.69
N THR A 108 -3.50 -9.42 -11.90
CA THR A 108 -3.58 -10.57 -10.98
C THR A 108 -2.35 -11.46 -11.12
N ALA A 109 -1.97 -12.17 -10.05
CA ALA A 109 -0.91 -13.18 -10.08
C ALA A 109 -1.35 -14.50 -10.72
N GLN A 110 -2.63 -14.83 -10.59
CA GLN A 110 -3.22 -16.03 -11.19
C GLN A 110 -4.59 -15.64 -11.76
N ASP A 111 -4.81 -15.90 -13.04
CA ASP A 111 -6.09 -15.67 -13.71
C ASP A 111 -6.80 -16.99 -13.95
N GLU A 112 -8.02 -17.13 -13.42
CA GLU A 112 -8.82 -18.36 -13.52
C GLU A 112 -9.46 -18.53 -14.90
N GLN A 113 -9.48 -17.48 -15.73
CA GLN A 113 -10.12 -17.47 -17.05
C GLN A 113 -9.09 -17.56 -18.19
N GLY A 114 -7.83 -17.88 -17.87
CA GLY A 114 -6.76 -18.03 -18.86
C GLY A 114 -6.36 -16.73 -19.57
N ARG A 115 -6.69 -15.57 -19.01
CA ARG A 115 -6.36 -14.26 -19.58
C ARG A 115 -4.93 -13.87 -19.26
N ASP A 116 -4.33 -13.12 -20.16
CA ASP A 116 -3.00 -12.55 -19.98
C ASP A 116 -2.96 -11.63 -18.76
N THR A 117 -1.96 -11.84 -17.92
CA THR A 117 -1.74 -11.02 -16.74
C THR A 117 -0.61 -10.03 -16.97
N VAL A 118 -0.53 -9.04 -16.08
CA VAL A 118 0.61 -8.12 -15.99
C VAL A 118 1.97 -8.82 -15.87
N TYR A 119 2.00 -10.09 -15.46
CA TYR A 119 3.24 -10.85 -15.34
C TYR A 119 3.92 -11.14 -16.69
N ARG A 120 3.18 -11.11 -17.81
CA ARG A 120 3.79 -11.19 -19.15
C ARG A 120 4.83 -10.11 -19.43
N CYS A 121 4.75 -8.97 -18.75
CA CYS A 121 5.75 -7.90 -18.91
C CYS A 121 7.10 -8.25 -18.26
N PHE A 122 7.16 -9.31 -17.46
CA PHE A 122 8.35 -9.78 -16.75
C PHE A 122 8.85 -11.15 -17.25
N ASP A 123 8.30 -11.65 -18.35
CA ASP A 123 8.72 -12.94 -18.92
C ASP A 123 10.22 -12.93 -19.22
N GLY A 124 10.93 -13.95 -18.73
CA GLY A 124 12.39 -14.07 -18.89
C GLY A 124 13.23 -13.16 -17.98
N ALA A 125 12.62 -12.35 -17.10
CA ALA A 125 13.36 -11.41 -16.24
C ALA A 125 14.07 -12.08 -15.04
N GLY A 126 13.69 -13.31 -14.68
CA GLY A 126 14.29 -14.01 -13.53
C GLY A 126 14.04 -13.34 -12.17
N LEU A 127 13.00 -12.50 -12.07
CA LEU A 127 12.65 -11.81 -10.83
C LEU A 127 12.14 -12.80 -9.78
N PRO A 128 12.44 -12.60 -8.48
CA PRO A 128 11.77 -13.34 -7.42
C PRO A 128 10.30 -12.89 -7.33
N TRP A 129 9.55 -13.48 -6.38
CA TRP A 129 8.16 -13.11 -6.16
C TRP A 129 7.98 -11.60 -5.97
N ILE A 130 7.08 -11.00 -6.74
CA ILE A 130 6.60 -9.64 -6.59
C ILE A 130 5.08 -9.62 -6.77
N ALA A 131 4.40 -8.74 -6.06
CA ALA A 131 2.96 -8.52 -6.17
C ALA A 131 2.68 -7.10 -6.70
N PRO A 132 1.60 -6.89 -7.48
CA PRO A 132 1.18 -5.55 -7.86
C PRO A 132 0.76 -4.75 -6.62
N VAL A 133 1.15 -3.48 -6.58
CA VAL A 133 0.75 -2.52 -5.56
C VAL A 133 -0.43 -1.71 -6.08
N GLY A 134 -1.61 -2.08 -5.59
CA GLY A 134 -2.88 -1.65 -6.15
C GLY A 134 -3.19 -2.36 -7.46
N ARG A 135 -4.20 -1.86 -8.17
CA ARG A 135 -4.66 -2.46 -9.43
C ARG A 135 -4.95 -1.41 -10.49
N LEU A 136 -4.80 -1.81 -11.74
CA LEU A 136 -5.38 -1.14 -12.90
C LEU A 136 -6.29 -2.14 -13.62
N ASP A 137 -7.44 -1.66 -14.09
CA ASP A 137 -8.37 -2.47 -14.87
C ASP A 137 -7.70 -2.98 -16.16
N LYS A 138 -8.25 -4.07 -16.72
CA LYS A 138 -7.80 -4.62 -18.01
C LYS A 138 -7.78 -3.56 -19.12
N ALA A 139 -8.78 -2.68 -19.15
CA ALA A 139 -8.91 -1.61 -20.14
C ALA A 139 -8.09 -0.35 -19.82
N SER A 140 -7.41 -0.29 -18.67
CA SER A 140 -6.62 0.85 -18.24
C SER A 140 -5.12 0.61 -18.44
N GLU A 141 -4.39 1.70 -18.68
CA GLU A 141 -2.96 1.73 -18.99
C GLU A 141 -2.18 2.51 -17.92
N GLY A 142 -0.86 2.43 -17.98
CA GLY A 142 0.04 3.36 -17.31
C GLY A 142 0.69 2.81 -16.05
N LEU A 143 1.14 3.71 -15.18
CA LEU A 143 1.99 3.42 -14.04
C LEU A 143 1.35 2.42 -13.08
N LEU A 144 1.97 1.25 -12.93
CA LEU A 144 1.64 0.24 -11.93
C LEU A 144 2.92 -0.14 -11.17
N LEU A 145 2.86 -0.11 -9.85
CA LEU A 145 3.99 -0.47 -9.00
C LEU A 145 3.93 -1.96 -8.65
N PHE A 146 5.10 -2.57 -8.41
CA PHE A 146 5.23 -3.94 -7.92
C PHE A 146 6.23 -4.01 -6.78
N SER A 147 5.99 -4.89 -5.82
CA SER A 147 6.94 -5.15 -4.73
C SER A 147 6.73 -6.51 -4.08
N ASN A 148 7.78 -7.03 -3.46
CA ASN A 148 7.74 -8.14 -2.53
C ASN A 148 7.59 -7.69 -1.06
N ASP A 149 7.35 -6.41 -0.80
CA ASP A 149 7.08 -5.84 0.52
C ASP A 149 5.59 -5.53 0.67
N PRO A 150 4.81 -6.40 1.35
CA PRO A 150 3.38 -6.16 1.53
C PRO A 150 3.05 -5.05 2.53
N GLN A 151 4.03 -4.57 3.32
CA GLN A 151 3.83 -3.42 4.20
C GLN A 151 3.97 -2.13 3.40
N TRP A 152 5.00 -2.03 2.55
CA TRP A 152 5.17 -0.93 1.60
C TRP A 152 3.96 -0.81 0.67
N ALA A 153 3.53 -1.94 0.09
CA ALA A 153 2.35 -1.97 -0.76
C ALA A 153 1.09 -1.46 -0.04
N ALA A 154 0.86 -1.92 1.19
CA ALA A 154 -0.30 -1.53 1.98
C ALA A 154 -0.36 -0.01 2.22
N ARG A 155 0.77 0.61 2.59
CA ARG A 155 0.85 2.07 2.79
C ARG A 155 0.47 2.87 1.54
N LEU A 156 0.93 2.43 0.37
CA LEU A 156 0.63 3.15 -0.89
C LEU A 156 -0.81 2.95 -1.37
N THR A 157 -1.46 1.85 -0.98
CA THR A 157 -2.85 1.56 -1.33
C THR A 157 -3.86 1.98 -0.27
N ASP A 158 -3.39 2.48 0.87
CA ASP A 158 -4.24 2.93 1.96
C ASP A 158 -5.16 4.08 1.47
N PRO A 159 -6.49 3.95 1.56
CA PRO A 159 -7.40 4.98 1.06
C PRO A 159 -7.31 6.31 1.82
N ALA A 160 -6.87 6.28 3.08
CA ALA A 160 -6.83 7.46 3.94
C ALA A 160 -5.47 8.19 3.89
N THR A 161 -4.38 7.44 3.69
CA THR A 161 -3.01 7.96 3.80
C THR A 161 -2.14 7.71 2.57
N GLY A 162 -2.61 6.90 1.62
CA GLY A 162 -1.89 6.62 0.39
C GLY A 162 -1.78 7.87 -0.50
N PRO A 163 -0.78 7.93 -1.38
CA PRO A 163 -0.58 9.07 -2.25
C PRO A 163 -1.69 9.17 -3.30
N ASP A 164 -1.88 10.39 -3.80
CA ASP A 164 -2.75 10.69 -4.92
C ASP A 164 -2.35 9.90 -6.16
N LYS A 165 -3.33 9.66 -7.04
CA LYS A 165 -3.12 9.05 -8.35
C LYS A 165 -3.57 10.04 -9.41
N THR A 166 -2.67 10.39 -10.32
CA THR A 166 -2.96 11.29 -11.43
C THR A 166 -3.18 10.48 -12.70
N TYR A 167 -4.29 10.77 -13.38
CA TYR A 167 -4.71 10.08 -14.59
C TYR A 167 -4.89 11.06 -15.73
N HIS A 168 -4.44 10.67 -16.92
CA HIS A 168 -4.87 11.28 -18.16
C HIS A 168 -6.01 10.46 -18.76
N VAL A 169 -7.13 11.12 -19.00
CA VAL A 169 -8.39 10.50 -19.40
C VAL A 169 -8.83 11.10 -20.72
N GLN A 170 -8.96 10.28 -21.76
CA GLN A 170 -9.60 10.70 -23.00
C GLN A 170 -11.08 10.39 -22.93
N ILE A 171 -11.90 11.38 -23.26
CA ILE A 171 -13.37 11.30 -23.21
C ILE A 171 -13.99 11.66 -24.56
N ASP A 172 -15.22 11.22 -24.79
CA ASP A 172 -16.01 11.44 -26.01
C ASP A 172 -16.90 12.70 -25.98
N ALA A 173 -16.51 13.68 -25.17
CA ALA A 173 -17.19 14.96 -25.04
C ALA A 173 -16.18 16.11 -24.84
N ILE A 174 -16.66 17.34 -25.02
CA ILE A 174 -15.97 18.57 -24.60
C ILE A 174 -16.66 19.05 -23.32
N PRO A 175 -16.07 18.85 -22.13
CA PRO A 175 -16.75 19.17 -20.90
C PRO A 175 -16.76 20.67 -20.67
N ASP A 176 -17.89 21.20 -20.23
CA ASP A 176 -17.98 22.58 -19.76
C ASP A 176 -17.45 22.72 -18.33
N ALA A 177 -17.38 23.97 -17.84
CA ALA A 177 -16.91 24.26 -16.49
C ALA A 177 -17.80 23.64 -15.40
N ALA A 178 -19.10 23.51 -15.64
CA ALA A 178 -20.04 22.93 -14.68
C ALA A 178 -19.82 21.42 -14.55
N GLN A 179 -19.59 20.71 -15.65
CA GLN A 179 -19.26 19.28 -15.66
C GLN A 179 -17.92 19.03 -14.97
N LEU A 180 -16.89 19.86 -15.21
CA LEU A 180 -15.61 19.73 -14.50
C LEU A 180 -15.77 19.95 -12.98
N GLN A 181 -16.61 20.92 -12.57
CA GLN A 181 -16.93 21.11 -11.15
C GLN A 181 -17.73 19.93 -10.59
N ALA A 182 -18.67 19.36 -11.33
CA ALA A 182 -19.45 18.20 -10.90
C ALA A 182 -18.56 16.98 -10.62
N LEU A 183 -17.48 16.77 -11.39
CA LEU A 183 -16.48 15.73 -11.09
C LEU A 183 -15.83 15.92 -9.72
N CYS A 184 -15.61 17.17 -9.30
CA CYS A 184 -14.99 17.51 -8.01
C CYS A 184 -15.99 17.46 -6.85
N THR A 185 -17.21 17.93 -7.07
CA THR A 185 -18.31 17.85 -6.09
C THR A 185 -18.64 16.39 -5.79
N GLY A 186 -18.69 15.55 -6.83
CA GLY A 186 -18.94 14.12 -6.74
C GLY A 186 -20.36 13.71 -7.11
N VAL A 187 -20.55 12.39 -7.23
CA VAL A 187 -21.81 11.72 -7.56
C VAL A 187 -22.00 10.51 -6.66
N GLU A 188 -23.25 10.14 -6.38
CA GLU A 188 -23.58 8.87 -5.74
C GLU A 188 -23.70 7.77 -6.80
N ASP A 189 -22.94 6.68 -6.63
CA ASP A 189 -22.99 5.53 -7.51
C ASP A 189 -22.81 4.24 -6.70
N GLU A 190 -23.73 3.29 -6.85
CA GLU A 190 -23.75 2.02 -6.08
C GLU A 190 -23.65 2.19 -4.55
N GLY A 191 -24.20 3.29 -4.01
CA GLY A 191 -24.13 3.60 -2.57
C GLY A 191 -22.77 4.15 -2.11
N GLU A 192 -21.92 4.56 -3.05
CA GLU A 192 -20.64 5.21 -2.79
C GLU A 192 -20.65 6.64 -3.36
N HIS A 193 -20.19 7.60 -2.56
CA HIS A 193 -19.90 8.94 -3.05
C HIS A 193 -18.55 8.98 -3.78
N LEU A 194 -18.58 9.08 -5.10
CA LEU A 194 -17.41 9.17 -5.96
C LEU A 194 -17.11 10.62 -6.31
N ARG A 195 -15.90 11.08 -6.03
CA ARG A 195 -15.42 12.41 -6.48
C ARG A 195 -13.98 12.36 -6.97
N ALA A 196 -13.59 13.34 -7.77
CA ALA A 196 -12.20 13.65 -8.04
C ALA A 196 -11.70 14.71 -7.05
N ARG A 197 -10.43 14.65 -6.67
CA ARG A 197 -9.78 15.75 -5.93
C ARG A 197 -9.61 16.97 -6.83
N ARG A 198 -9.27 16.73 -8.09
CA ARG A 198 -9.09 17.74 -9.13
C ARG A 198 -9.40 17.14 -10.49
N ALA A 199 -10.09 17.89 -11.33
CA ALA A 199 -10.31 17.58 -12.74
C ALA A 199 -10.01 18.83 -13.58
N THR A 200 -9.12 18.71 -14.56
CA THR A 200 -8.71 19.84 -15.42
C THR A 200 -8.66 19.43 -16.87
N LEU A 201 -9.05 20.33 -17.78
CA LEU A 201 -8.94 20.12 -19.22
C LEU A 201 -7.48 20.31 -19.65
N LEU A 202 -6.88 19.28 -20.23
CA LEU A 202 -5.52 19.34 -20.78
C LEU A 202 -5.50 19.81 -22.24
N ARG A 203 -6.43 19.29 -23.04
CA ARG A 203 -6.61 19.64 -24.45
C ARG A 203 -7.98 19.19 -24.94
N SER A 204 -8.53 19.89 -25.91
CA SER A 204 -9.75 19.54 -26.63
C SER A 204 -9.46 19.39 -28.13
N GLY A 205 -10.24 18.53 -28.78
CA GLY A 205 -10.45 18.55 -30.23
C GLY A 205 -11.92 18.88 -30.51
N ASP A 206 -12.45 18.43 -31.65
CA ASP A 206 -13.83 18.76 -32.05
C ASP A 206 -14.89 17.99 -31.24
N LYS A 207 -14.64 16.71 -30.95
CA LYS A 207 -15.59 15.80 -30.29
C LYS A 207 -15.02 15.07 -29.08
N THR A 208 -13.74 15.25 -28.79
CA THR A 208 -13.06 14.53 -27.70
C THR A 208 -12.16 15.47 -26.92
N ALA A 209 -12.01 15.22 -25.64
CA ALA A 209 -11.11 15.96 -24.77
C ALA A 209 -10.18 15.02 -24.00
N TRP A 210 -9.06 15.57 -23.54
CA TRP A 210 -8.19 14.95 -22.55
C TRP A 210 -8.29 15.71 -21.24
N LEU A 211 -8.55 14.98 -20.17
CA LEU A 211 -8.60 15.49 -18.80
C LEU A 211 -7.41 14.98 -18.00
N GLU A 212 -6.89 15.81 -17.12
CA GLU A 212 -6.12 15.36 -15.95
C GLU A 212 -7.08 15.22 -14.78
N VAL A 213 -7.16 14.02 -14.22
CA VAL A 213 -7.99 13.69 -13.07
C VAL A 213 -7.10 13.17 -11.94
N VAL A 214 -7.18 13.80 -10.77
CA VAL A 214 -6.45 13.40 -9.57
C VAL A 214 -7.42 12.77 -8.58
N LEU A 215 -7.07 11.57 -8.08
CA LEU A 215 -7.83 10.87 -7.06
C LEU A 215 -6.99 10.62 -5.80
N GLU A 216 -7.59 10.84 -4.63
CA GLU A 216 -7.02 10.46 -3.32
C GLU A 216 -7.06 8.93 -3.15
N GLU A 217 -8.22 8.33 -3.43
CA GLU A 217 -8.46 6.90 -3.36
C GLU A 217 -8.71 6.25 -4.73
N GLY A 218 -8.60 4.92 -4.80
CA GLY A 218 -8.79 4.17 -6.04
C GLY A 218 -9.88 3.11 -5.89
N ARG A 219 -11.15 3.52 -5.92
CA ARG A 219 -12.28 2.59 -5.91
C ARG A 219 -12.41 1.84 -7.24
N ASN A 220 -13.16 0.75 -7.25
CA ASN A 220 -13.38 -0.04 -8.46
C ASN A 220 -13.95 0.87 -9.56
N ARG A 221 -13.24 0.97 -10.71
CA ARG A 221 -13.64 1.75 -11.89
C ARG A 221 -14.02 3.21 -11.60
N HIS A 222 -13.50 3.81 -10.53
CA HIS A 222 -13.88 5.13 -10.01
C HIS A 222 -14.05 6.21 -11.08
N ILE A 223 -13.02 6.50 -11.88
CA ILE A 223 -13.07 7.54 -12.92
C ILE A 223 -14.13 7.24 -13.99
N ARG A 224 -14.28 5.96 -14.35
CA ARG A 224 -15.25 5.54 -15.38
C ARG A 224 -16.68 5.69 -14.88
N ARG A 225 -16.94 5.31 -13.62
CA ARG A 225 -18.25 5.46 -12.96
C ARG A 225 -18.61 6.94 -12.79
N LEU A 226 -17.66 7.73 -12.29
CA LEU A 226 -17.81 9.17 -12.11
C LEU A 226 -18.15 9.91 -13.42
N LEU A 227 -17.46 9.60 -14.53
CA LEU A 227 -17.75 10.20 -15.83
C LEU A 227 -19.05 9.67 -16.45
N ALA A 228 -19.35 8.38 -16.28
CA ALA A 228 -20.60 7.79 -16.78
C ALA A 228 -21.83 8.40 -16.13
N ALA A 229 -21.76 8.79 -14.85
CA ALA A 229 -22.84 9.50 -14.15
C ALA A 229 -23.13 10.90 -14.73
N LEU A 230 -22.23 11.43 -15.56
CA LEU A 230 -22.40 12.70 -16.30
C LEU A 230 -22.64 12.46 -17.79
N ASP A 231 -22.99 11.23 -18.19
CA ASP A 231 -23.19 10.80 -19.58
C ASP A 231 -21.93 10.98 -20.47
N ILE A 232 -20.73 10.87 -19.88
CA ILE A 232 -19.45 10.98 -20.58
C ILE A 232 -18.75 9.62 -20.61
N ASN A 233 -18.37 9.12 -21.79
CA ASN A 233 -17.65 7.87 -21.93
C ASN A 233 -16.13 8.05 -21.91
N VAL A 234 -15.45 7.13 -21.23
CA VAL A 234 -13.98 7.07 -21.21
C VAL A 234 -13.45 6.23 -22.37
N LEU A 235 -12.83 6.90 -23.33
CA LEU A 235 -12.17 6.28 -24.49
C LEU A 235 -10.82 5.68 -24.12
N ARG A 236 -10.04 6.37 -23.28
CA ARG A 236 -8.72 5.94 -22.84
C ARG A 236 -8.43 6.44 -21.42
N LEU A 237 -7.78 5.60 -20.62
CA LEU A 237 -7.45 5.93 -19.23
C LEU A 237 -6.02 5.49 -18.94
N VAL A 238 -5.16 6.44 -18.60
CA VAL A 238 -3.73 6.21 -18.34
C VAL A 238 -3.39 6.79 -16.97
N ARG A 239 -2.93 5.97 -16.02
CA ARG A 239 -2.33 6.50 -14.79
C ARG A 239 -0.92 7.01 -15.10
N VAL A 240 -0.70 8.30 -14.93
CA VAL A 240 0.56 8.95 -15.31
C VAL A 240 1.45 9.26 -14.11
N ALA A 241 0.91 9.29 -12.90
CA ALA A 241 1.70 9.47 -11.68
C ALA A 241 1.04 8.81 -10.45
N ILE A 242 1.86 8.51 -9.44
CA ILE A 242 1.44 8.14 -8.09
C ILE A 242 2.24 9.03 -7.14
N GLY A 243 1.58 9.82 -6.31
CA GLY A 243 2.22 10.90 -5.57
C GLY A 243 2.91 11.85 -6.54
N GLN A 244 4.16 12.21 -6.24
CA GLN A 244 4.99 12.99 -7.14
C GLN A 244 5.82 12.13 -8.11
N LEU A 245 5.71 10.79 -8.08
CA LEU A 245 6.44 9.90 -8.98
C LEU A 245 5.75 9.85 -10.36
N PRO A 246 6.31 10.45 -11.42
CA PRO A 246 5.74 10.34 -12.76
C PRO A 246 6.11 9.00 -13.41
N MET A 247 5.27 8.55 -14.33
CA MET A 247 5.59 7.45 -15.25
C MET A 247 6.78 7.80 -16.17
N GLY A 248 6.91 9.09 -16.52
CA GLY A 248 7.98 9.62 -17.37
C GLY A 248 7.96 9.00 -18.77
N ALA A 249 9.16 8.77 -19.32
CA ALA A 249 9.37 8.21 -20.65
C ALA A 249 9.35 6.67 -20.71
N LEU A 250 8.92 6.00 -19.64
CA LEU A 250 8.89 4.54 -19.57
C LEU A 250 7.96 3.99 -20.67
N GLY A 251 8.51 3.18 -21.59
CA GLY A 251 7.79 2.63 -22.73
C GLY A 251 6.69 1.64 -22.31
N LYS A 252 5.65 1.46 -23.12
CA LYS A 252 4.57 0.51 -22.80
C LYS A 252 5.11 -0.91 -22.64
N GLY A 253 4.67 -1.62 -21.60
CA GLY A 253 5.14 -2.96 -21.26
C GLY A 253 6.53 -3.00 -20.62
N THR A 254 7.25 -1.88 -20.58
CA THR A 254 8.58 -1.81 -19.96
C THR A 254 8.48 -1.47 -18.49
N TRP A 255 9.48 -1.92 -17.74
CA TRP A 255 9.58 -1.74 -16.30
C TRP A 255 11.01 -1.41 -15.90
N ARG A 256 11.17 -0.86 -14.70
CA ARG A 256 12.47 -0.62 -14.06
C ARG A 256 12.36 -0.68 -12.54
N GLU A 257 13.48 -0.91 -11.87
CA GLU A 257 13.58 -0.69 -10.42
C GLU A 257 13.41 0.81 -10.08
N LEU A 258 12.79 1.07 -8.93
CA LEU A 258 12.71 2.40 -8.34
C LEU A 258 14.05 2.74 -7.67
N SER A 259 14.56 3.93 -7.95
CA SER A 259 15.69 4.54 -7.25
C SER A 259 15.25 5.08 -5.88
N ALA A 260 16.22 5.45 -5.04
CA ALA A 260 15.93 6.14 -3.78
C ALA A 260 15.12 7.43 -4.01
N HIS A 261 15.47 8.20 -5.04
CA HIS A 261 14.74 9.41 -5.41
C HIS A 261 13.29 9.13 -5.80
N ASP A 262 13.03 8.05 -6.55
CA ASP A 262 11.66 7.67 -6.90
C ASP A 262 10.83 7.30 -5.65
N LEU A 263 11.46 6.67 -4.65
CA LEU A 263 10.81 6.34 -3.39
C LEU A 263 10.49 7.61 -2.58
N ASP A 264 11.37 8.60 -2.58
CA ASP A 264 11.12 9.89 -1.93
C ASP A 264 9.92 10.60 -2.58
N LEU A 265 9.81 10.58 -3.90
CA LEU A 265 8.69 11.17 -4.64
C LEU A 265 7.33 10.51 -4.34
N LEU A 266 7.31 9.24 -3.93
CA LEU A 266 6.07 8.57 -3.53
C LEU A 266 5.53 9.05 -2.18
N TYR A 267 6.41 9.56 -1.31
CA TYR A 267 6.09 9.99 0.06
C TYR A 267 6.13 11.49 0.26
N ALA A 268 6.69 12.24 -0.69
CA ALA A 268 6.66 13.69 -0.68
C ALA A 268 5.21 14.17 -0.62
N ALA A 269 4.91 15.04 0.35
CA ALA A 269 3.62 15.71 0.40
C ALA A 269 3.39 16.42 -0.93
N ALA A 270 2.17 16.33 -1.49
CA ALA A 270 1.84 17.14 -2.66
C ALA A 270 1.88 18.60 -2.23
N ASP A 271 2.96 19.31 -2.54
CA ASP A 271 3.05 20.74 -2.29
C ASP A 271 1.86 21.40 -3.00
N GLY A 272 1.11 22.19 -2.23
CA GLY A 272 -0.12 22.82 -2.69
C GLY A 272 0.11 23.62 -3.97
N ALA A 273 -0.78 23.39 -4.94
CA ALA A 273 -1.15 24.30 -6.01
C ALA A 273 -0.05 25.26 -6.52
N VAL A 274 0.54 24.91 -7.66
CA VAL A 274 1.09 25.92 -8.57
C VAL A 274 -0.07 26.83 -8.98
N ALA A 275 -0.03 28.10 -8.55
CA ALA A 275 -0.95 29.11 -9.04
C ALA A 275 -0.76 29.26 -10.56
N PRO A 276 -1.84 29.31 -11.36
CA PRO A 276 -1.71 29.61 -12.78
C PRO A 276 -1.22 31.07 -12.97
N PRO A 277 -0.57 31.37 -14.12
CA PRO A 277 -0.05 32.69 -14.43
C PRO A 277 -1.14 33.76 -14.52
#